data_AF-A0A3D5Q6E6-F1
#
_entry.id   AF-A0A3D5Q6E6-F1
#
_cell.length_a   1.000
_cell.length_b   1.000
_cell.length_c   1.000
_cell.angle_alpha   90.00
_cell.angle_beta   90.00
_cell.angle_gamma   90.00
#
_symmetry.space_group_name_H-M   'P 1'
#
loop_
_entity.id
_entity.type
_entity.pdbx_description
1 polymer ?
#
loop_
_entity_poly.entity_id
_entity_poly.type
_entity_poly.pdbx_seq_one_letter_code
_entity_poly.pdbx_strand_id
1 'polypeptide(L)'
;MNTLASERGWLLDPHLLKLVHQCRRLIHSEFGVKLHLTEQHLEQQLADYAGKSRSGHLIRTWETLKAQVPQLQRDSENTEERENPKRMYRGQAIADGQPARAVEEGEPKDGTPPRKKKVIYRGQVIG
;
A
#
# COMPACT_ATOMS: atom_id res chain seq x y z
N MET A 1 -24.34 14.31 -22.71
CA MET A 1 -24.25 13.42 -21.54
C MET A 1 -23.30 12.25 -21.83
N ASN A 2 -22.00 12.53 -22.03
CA ASN A 2 -20.95 11.51 -22.29
C ASN A 2 -19.71 11.74 -21.41
N THR A 3 -19.88 12.20 -20.16
CA THR A 3 -18.76 12.53 -19.25
C THR A 3 -17.91 11.30 -18.89
N LEU A 4 -18.52 10.10 -18.85
CA LEU A 4 -17.84 8.84 -18.56
C LEU A 4 -16.75 8.46 -19.59
N ALA A 5 -16.88 8.93 -20.85
CA ALA A 5 -15.89 8.64 -21.89
C ALA A 5 -14.65 9.54 -21.79
N SER A 6 -14.83 10.79 -21.33
CA SER A 6 -13.71 11.71 -21.10
C SER A 6 -12.91 11.36 -19.85
N GLU A 7 -13.55 10.86 -18.80
CA GLU A 7 -12.88 10.41 -17.57
C GLU A 7 -12.11 9.09 -17.76
N ARG A 8 -12.47 8.29 -18.78
CA ARG A 8 -11.86 6.98 -19.08
C ARG A 8 -11.01 6.95 -20.33
N GLY A 9 -10.54 8.12 -20.78
CA GLY A 9 -9.71 8.22 -22.00
C GLY A 9 -8.51 7.27 -21.97
N TRP A 10 -7.98 6.97 -20.79
CA TRP A 10 -6.85 6.08 -20.56
C TRP A 10 -7.16 4.58 -20.79
N LEU A 11 -8.43 4.15 -20.78
CA LEU A 11 -8.81 2.77 -21.13
C LEU A 11 -8.76 2.51 -22.65
N LEU A 12 -8.63 3.55 -23.46
CA LEU A 12 -8.51 3.44 -24.92
C LEU A 12 -7.09 3.02 -25.33
N ASP A 13 -6.10 3.22 -24.47
CA ASP A 13 -4.72 2.84 -24.75
C ASP A 13 -4.51 1.34 -24.55
N PRO A 14 -4.07 0.59 -25.58
CA PRO A 14 -3.96 -0.87 -25.50
C PRO A 14 -2.89 -1.33 -24.51
N HIS A 15 -1.91 -0.49 -24.19
CA HIS A 15 -0.90 -0.79 -23.17
C HIS A 15 -1.51 -0.72 -21.76
N LEU A 16 -2.24 0.35 -21.45
CA LEU A 16 -2.92 0.53 -20.18
C LEU A 16 -4.00 -0.53 -19.96
N LEU A 17 -4.76 -0.84 -21.01
CA LEU A 17 -5.77 -1.88 -20.96
C LEU A 17 -5.18 -3.25 -20.58
N LYS A 18 -3.97 -3.58 -21.06
CA LYS A 18 -3.27 -4.81 -20.65
C LYS A 18 -2.94 -4.82 -19.16
N LEU A 19 -2.47 -3.70 -18.62
CA LEU A 19 -2.18 -3.57 -17.18
C LEU A 19 -3.45 -3.72 -16.34
N VAL A 20 -4.57 -3.09 -16.76
CA VAL A 20 -5.88 -3.25 -16.08
C VAL A 20 -6.33 -4.70 -16.09
N HIS A 21 -6.24 -5.38 -17.24
CA HIS A 21 -6.60 -6.79 -17.35
C HIS A 21 -5.74 -7.68 -16.45
N GLN A 22 -4.44 -7.39 -16.34
CA GLN A 22 -3.54 -8.07 -15.43
C GLN A 22 -3.96 -7.87 -13.97
N CYS A 23 -4.15 -6.62 -13.53
CA CYS A 23 -4.61 -6.31 -12.17
C CYS A 23 -5.92 -7.05 -11.85
N ARG A 24 -6.88 -7.02 -12.78
CA ARG A 24 -8.18 -7.68 -12.62
C ARG A 24 -8.07 -9.20 -12.48
N ARG A 25 -7.19 -9.83 -13.26
CA ARG A 25 -6.95 -11.28 -13.17
C ARG A 25 -6.34 -11.64 -11.82
N LEU A 26 -5.39 -10.83 -11.33
CA LEU A 26 -4.74 -11.04 -10.04
C LEU A 26 -5.70 -10.84 -8.87
N ILE A 27 -6.53 -9.79 -8.92
CA ILE A 27 -7.59 -9.54 -7.94
C ILE A 27 -8.58 -10.70 -7.90
N HIS A 28 -8.99 -11.21 -9.07
CA HIS A 28 -9.86 -12.38 -9.12
C HIS A 28 -9.21 -13.63 -8.50
N SER A 29 -7.91 -13.84 -8.71
CA SER A 29 -7.22 -14.98 -8.10
C SER A 29 -7.02 -14.87 -6.59
N GLU A 30 -6.84 -13.64 -6.06
CA GLU A 30 -6.61 -13.43 -4.63
C GLU A 30 -7.89 -13.29 -3.82
N PHE A 31 -8.85 -12.53 -4.34
CA PHE A 31 -10.06 -12.16 -3.61
C PHE A 31 -11.32 -12.86 -4.13
N GLY A 32 -11.26 -13.54 -5.29
CA GLY A 32 -12.42 -14.16 -5.92
C GLY A 32 -13.41 -13.15 -6.52
N VAL A 33 -13.03 -11.87 -6.62
CA VAL A 33 -13.90 -10.78 -7.09
C VAL A 33 -13.71 -10.55 -8.59
N LYS A 34 -14.82 -10.46 -9.32
CA LYS A 34 -14.82 -10.17 -10.77
C LYS A 34 -15.22 -8.72 -11.02
N LEU A 35 -14.22 -7.89 -11.32
CA LEU A 35 -14.43 -6.48 -11.69
C LEU A 35 -14.78 -6.36 -13.18
N HIS A 36 -15.60 -5.39 -13.56
CA HIS A 36 -15.88 -5.06 -14.96
C HIS A 36 -15.31 -3.71 -15.36
N LEU A 37 -14.85 -3.60 -16.60
CA LEU A 37 -14.30 -2.35 -17.16
C LEU A 37 -15.34 -1.22 -17.25
N THR A 38 -16.63 -1.57 -17.23
CA THR A 38 -17.75 -0.62 -17.32
C THR A 38 -18.12 -0.02 -15.97
N GLU A 39 -17.63 -0.55 -14.84
CA GLU A 39 -18.02 -0.10 -13.49
C GLU A 39 -17.54 1.30 -13.19
N GLN A 40 -18.43 2.17 -12.69
CA GLN A 40 -18.20 3.60 -12.41
C GLN A 40 -17.00 3.85 -11.48
N HIS A 41 -16.70 2.91 -10.58
CA HIS A 41 -15.67 3.02 -9.54
C HIS A 41 -14.51 2.02 -9.72
N LEU A 42 -14.23 1.58 -10.95
CA LEU A 42 -13.16 0.62 -11.23
C LEU A 42 -11.81 1.05 -10.62
N GLU A 43 -11.50 2.35 -10.72
CA GLU A 43 -10.25 2.95 -10.26
C GLU A 43 -10.09 2.83 -8.74
N GLN A 44 -11.14 3.20 -8.00
CA GLN A 44 -11.21 3.09 -6.54
C GLN A 44 -11.13 1.64 -6.09
N GLN A 45 -11.87 0.74 -6.75
CA GLN A 45 -11.81 -0.69 -6.42
C GLN A 45 -10.40 -1.27 -6.66
N LEU A 46 -9.76 -0.92 -7.78
CA LEU A 46 -8.39 -1.36 -8.06
C LEU A 46 -7.42 -0.84 -7.00
N ALA A 47 -7.56 0.41 -6.57
CA ALA A 47 -6.75 0.99 -5.49
C ALA A 47 -6.98 0.24 -4.16
N ASP A 48 -8.24 0.02 -3.79
CA ASP A 48 -8.62 -0.67 -2.55
C ASP A 48 -8.05 -2.09 -2.49
N TYR A 49 -8.19 -2.85 -3.59
CA TYR A 49 -7.68 -4.22 -3.65
C TYR A 49 -6.16 -4.27 -3.75
N ALA A 50 -5.53 -3.31 -4.42
CA ALA A 50 -4.08 -3.20 -4.45
C ALA A 50 -3.51 -2.92 -3.05
N GLY A 51 -4.15 -2.05 -2.26
CA GLY A 51 -3.76 -1.78 -0.88
C GLY A 51 -3.97 -2.96 0.08
N LYS A 52 -5.02 -3.76 -0.15
CA LYS A 52 -5.33 -4.96 0.65
C LYS A 52 -4.53 -6.21 0.23
N SER A 53 -3.93 -6.19 -0.95
CA SER A 53 -3.25 -7.35 -1.51
C SER A 53 -1.91 -7.62 -0.83
N ARG A 54 -1.57 -8.90 -0.74
CA ARG A 54 -0.27 -9.38 -0.26
C ARG A 54 0.67 -9.74 -1.42
N SER A 55 0.19 -9.68 -2.65
CA SER A 55 0.96 -10.02 -3.83
C SER A 55 1.79 -8.84 -4.31
N GLY A 56 3.10 -9.01 -4.25
CA GLY A 56 4.02 -8.04 -4.83
C GLY A 56 3.83 -7.85 -6.33
N HIS A 57 3.25 -8.82 -7.04
CA HIS A 57 2.97 -8.67 -8.47
C HIS A 57 1.82 -7.70 -8.72
N LEU A 58 0.71 -7.82 -7.97
CA LEU A 58 -0.43 -6.90 -8.09
C LEU A 58 -0.02 -5.46 -7.76
N ILE A 59 0.74 -5.30 -6.66
CA ILE A 59 1.21 -3.98 -6.21
C ILE A 59 2.08 -3.33 -7.29
N ARG A 60 3.05 -4.06 -7.87
CA ARG A 60 3.91 -3.54 -8.93
C ARG A 60 3.15 -3.17 -10.21
N THR A 61 2.19 -4.01 -10.63
CA THR A 61 1.37 -3.72 -11.81
C THR A 61 0.49 -2.50 -11.59
N TRP A 62 -0.05 -2.36 -10.36
CA TRP A 62 -0.83 -1.20 -9.96
C TRP A 62 0.01 0.09 -9.92
N GLU A 63 1.21 0.05 -9.34
CA GLU A 63 2.15 1.18 -9.33
C GLU A 63 2.55 1.61 -10.75
N THR A 64 2.80 0.65 -11.65
CA THR A 64 3.13 0.93 -13.05
C THR A 64 1.98 1.64 -13.76
N LEU A 65 0.74 1.18 -13.50
CA LEU A 65 -0.47 1.78 -14.06
C LEU A 65 -0.68 3.21 -13.50
N LYS A 66 -0.50 3.41 -12.19
CA LYS A 66 -0.55 4.73 -11.55
C LYS A 66 0.48 5.71 -12.14
N ALA A 67 1.70 5.25 -12.42
CA ALA A 67 2.75 6.08 -12.99
C ALA A 67 2.43 6.58 -14.41
N GLN A 68 1.64 5.83 -15.16
CA GLN A 68 1.27 6.16 -16.54
C GLN A 68 -0.02 6.99 -16.64
N VAL A 69 -0.89 6.93 -15.62
CA VAL A 69 -2.16 7.64 -15.60
C VAL A 69 -2.17 8.68 -14.48
N PRO A 70 -1.82 9.95 -14.77
CA PRO A 70 -1.75 11.01 -13.76
C PRO A 70 -3.10 11.36 -13.11
N GLN A 71 -4.21 10.92 -13.70
CA GLN A 71 -5.56 11.10 -13.15
C GLN A 71 -5.77 10.22 -11.90
N LEU A 72 -5.33 8.97 -11.95
CA LEU A 72 -5.43 8.00 -10.84
C LEU A 72 -4.59 8.37 -9.63
N GLN A 73 -3.51 9.12 -9.86
CA GLN A 73 -2.61 9.55 -8.80
C GLN A 73 -3.30 10.55 -7.86
N ARG A 74 -4.16 11.43 -8.41
CA ARG A 74 -4.90 12.45 -7.63
C ARG A 74 -5.97 11.85 -6.74
N ASP A 75 -6.63 10.78 -7.17
CA ASP A 75 -7.71 10.13 -6.41
C ASP A 75 -7.17 9.22 -5.30
N SER A 76 -5.95 8.69 -5.46
CA SER A 76 -5.26 7.90 -4.43
C SER A 76 -4.83 8.75 -3.24
N GLU A 77 -4.37 9.98 -3.48
CA GLU A 77 -3.88 10.89 -2.44
C GLU A 77 -4.99 11.28 -1.44
N ASN A 78 -6.25 11.32 -1.89
CA ASN A 78 -7.41 11.55 -1.03
C ASN A 78 -7.80 10.33 -0.17
N THR A 79 -7.34 9.13 -0.55
CA THR A 79 -7.71 7.87 0.13
C THR A 79 -6.64 7.43 1.13
N GLU A 80 -5.36 7.76 0.88
CA GLU A 80 -4.23 7.40 1.76
C GLU A 80 -4.28 8.11 3.14
N GLU A 81 -5.03 9.21 3.29
CA GLU A 81 -5.22 9.87 4.59
C GLU A 81 -6.16 9.14 5.56
N ARG A 82 -6.88 8.10 5.13
CA ARG A 82 -8.00 7.56 5.93
C ARG A 82 -7.66 6.51 6.99
N GLU A 83 -6.51 5.86 6.97
CA GLU A 83 -6.25 4.78 7.95
C GLU A 83 -4.79 4.69 8.42
N ASN A 84 -4.35 5.68 9.19
CA ASN A 84 -3.48 5.36 10.34
C ASN A 84 -4.34 5.44 11.60
N PRO A 85 -4.84 4.32 12.14
CA PRO A 85 -5.50 4.35 13.45
C PRO A 85 -4.46 4.84 14.48
N LYS A 86 -4.63 6.07 14.96
CA LYS A 86 -3.78 6.69 15.99
C LYS A 86 -3.59 5.69 17.11
N ARG A 87 -2.34 5.26 17.35
CA ARG A 87 -2.04 4.33 18.44
C ARG A 87 -2.35 5.01 19.77
N MET A 88 -3.41 4.55 20.44
CA MET A 88 -3.79 5.01 21.77
C MET A 88 -3.15 4.09 22.81
N TYR A 89 -2.36 4.65 23.73
CA TYR A 89 -1.87 3.93 24.89
C TYR A 89 -2.48 4.52 26.15
N ARG A 90 -3.25 3.71 26.89
CA ARG A 90 -3.90 4.09 28.16
C ARG A 90 -4.65 5.43 28.08
N GLY A 91 -5.39 5.65 27.00
CA GLY A 91 -6.18 6.87 26.78
C GLY A 91 -5.40 8.09 26.29
N GLN A 92 -4.10 7.97 26.04
CA GLN A 92 -3.28 9.03 25.43
C GLN A 92 -2.91 8.67 23.99
N ALA A 93 -3.02 9.64 23.08
CA ALA A 93 -2.60 9.47 21.69
C ALA A 93 -1.07 9.50 21.62
N ILE A 94 -0.45 8.42 21.12
CA ILE A 94 0.96 8.42 20.77
C ILE A 94 1.06 9.08 19.40
N ALA A 95 1.91 10.10 19.27
CA ALA A 95 2.23 10.66 17.97
C ALA A 95 3.06 9.63 17.19
N ASP A 96 2.50 9.10 16.11
CA ASP A 96 3.24 8.28 15.15
C ASP A 96 4.20 9.19 14.36
N GLY A 97 5.31 9.56 15.00
CA GLY A 97 6.45 10.17 14.33
C GLY A 97 7.15 9.12 13.46
N GLN A 98 7.38 9.48 12.19
CA GLN A 98 8.16 8.72 11.20
C GLN A 98 9.43 8.07 11.78
N PRO A 99 9.93 6.97 11.17
CA PRO A 99 11.15 6.33 11.60
C PRO A 99 12.33 7.27 11.30
N ALA A 100 12.78 8.02 12.31
CA ALA A 100 14.04 8.72 12.25
C ALA A 100 15.18 7.69 12.20
N ARG A 101 15.64 7.38 10.99
CA ARG A 101 17.04 7.01 10.78
C ARG A 101 17.89 8.22 11.15
N ALA A 102 18.42 8.23 12.37
CA ALA A 102 19.65 8.92 12.75
C ALA A 102 20.05 8.42 14.13
N VAL A 103 20.91 7.40 14.16
CA VAL A 103 21.64 7.01 15.37
C VAL A 103 22.95 7.76 15.33
N GLU A 104 22.99 8.97 15.87
CA GLU A 104 24.14 9.74 16.37
C GLU A 104 23.54 10.84 17.25
N GLU A 105 23.96 11.17 18.46
CA GLU A 105 25.03 10.78 19.36
C GLU A 105 24.49 11.16 20.75
N GLY A 106 24.67 10.30 21.75
CA GLY A 106 24.26 10.60 23.12
C GLY A 106 25.14 9.85 24.10
N GLU A 107 26.07 10.59 24.71
CA GLU A 107 26.98 10.13 25.75
C GLU A 107 26.25 9.41 26.91
N PRO A 108 26.92 8.44 27.55
CA PRO A 108 26.29 7.46 28.42
C PRO A 108 26.15 8.00 29.85
N LYS A 109 24.94 7.93 30.41
CA LYS A 109 24.78 7.83 31.86
C LYS A 109 24.17 6.48 32.22
N ASP A 110 24.82 5.85 33.19
CA ASP A 110 24.41 4.66 33.94
C ASP A 110 24.44 3.30 33.23
N GLY A 111 25.64 2.72 33.21
CA GLY A 111 25.91 1.55 34.06
C GLY A 111 25.15 0.25 33.77
N THR A 112 24.66 0.03 32.55
CA THR A 112 24.03 -1.26 32.19
C THR A 112 24.75 -1.89 31.00
N PRO A 113 25.34 -3.10 31.12
CA PRO A 113 25.97 -3.74 29.96
C PRO A 113 24.92 -4.05 28.88
N PRO A 114 25.27 -3.96 27.58
CA PRO A 114 24.33 -4.20 26.50
C PRO A 114 23.83 -5.65 26.58
N ARG A 115 22.57 -5.82 26.96
CA ARG A 115 21.91 -7.13 27.00
C ARG A 115 21.81 -7.65 25.57
N LYS A 116 22.73 -8.54 25.18
CA LYS A 116 22.67 -9.30 23.93
C LYS A 116 21.32 -10.04 23.88
N LYS A 117 20.46 -9.66 22.93
CA LYS A 117 19.13 -10.25 22.75
C LYS A 117 19.29 -11.65 22.16
N LYS A 118 19.22 -12.68 23.00
CA LYS A 118 19.16 -14.08 22.55
C LYS A 118 17.82 -14.32 21.85
N VAL A 119 17.85 -14.65 20.56
CA VAL A 119 16.68 -15.02 19.76
C VAL A 119 16.62 -16.54 19.65
N ILE A 120 15.54 -17.18 20.09
CA ILE A 120 15.40 -18.64 20.02
C ILE A 120 14.60 -19.00 18.78
N TYR A 121 15.19 -19.77 17.85
CA TYR A 121 14.52 -20.29 16.66
C TYR A 121 14.49 -21.81 16.67
N ARG A 122 13.29 -22.42 16.57
CA ARG A 122 13.08 -23.89 16.58
C ARG A 122 13.83 -24.63 17.71
N GLY A 123 13.84 -24.05 18.91
CA GLY A 123 14.52 -24.62 20.08
C GLY A 123 16.04 -24.37 20.11
N GLN A 124 16.60 -23.70 19.11
CA GLN A 124 18.01 -23.35 19.03
C GLN A 124 18.21 -21.87 19.34
N VAL A 125 19.10 -21.56 20.28
CA VAL A 125 19.43 -20.18 20.64
C VAL A 125 20.36 -19.60 19.58
N ILE A 126 19.87 -18.61 18.83
CA ILE A 126 20.63 -17.80 17.89
C ILE A 126 20.92 -16.46 18.59
N GLY A 127 22.21 -16.11 18.67
CA GLY A 127 22.70 -14.94 19.40
C GLY A 127 22.47 -13.62 18.69
#